data_AF-A0A9D7DA07-F1
#
_entry.id   AF-A0A9D7DA07-F1
#
_cell.length_a   1.000
_cell.length_b   1.000
_cell.length_c   1.000
_cell.angle_alpha   90.00
_cell.angle_beta   90.00
_cell.angle_gamma   90.00
#
_symmetry.space_group_name_H-M   'P 1'
#
loop_
_entity.id
_entity.type
_entity.pdbx_description
1 polymer ?
#
loop_
_entity_poly.entity_id
_entity_poly.type
_entity_poly.pdbx_seq_one_letter_code
_entity_poly.pdbx_strand_id
1 'polypeptide(L)'
;MKLLEFQIERYGAIKDRTVVFDPQCGLVVVYGPNEIGKSTLLSAVSDFCFGVPNNSPHGSVFGYDAIQLRARLRLSDGAELNLRRRKGRGKTLTDDAGGSLDQDALGRALGATTRERFLSHIPTPNKAMKRCWSKRAACQALIPASTSVAHSSPHCRANRKRAHLRFR
;
A
#
# COMPACT_ATOMS: atom_id res chain seq x y z
N MET A 1 9.15 10.70 4.26
CA MET A 1 7.74 10.40 3.94
C MET A 1 7.38 9.03 4.49
N LYS A 2 6.16 8.84 5.00
CA LYS A 2 5.55 7.56 5.39
C LYS A 2 4.21 7.37 4.69
N LEU A 3 3.87 6.14 4.31
CA LEU A 3 2.55 5.77 3.80
C LEU A 3 1.67 5.40 5.01
N LEU A 4 0.51 6.05 5.17
CA LEU A 4 -0.43 5.79 6.26
C LEU A 4 -1.57 4.89 5.78
N GLU A 5 -2.04 5.11 4.57
CA GLU A 5 -3.10 4.33 3.94
C GLU A 5 -2.87 4.29 2.43
N PHE A 6 -3.18 3.15 1.81
CA PHE A 6 -3.15 2.98 0.36
C PHE A 6 -4.42 2.28 -0.09
N GLN A 7 -5.11 2.88 -1.05
CA GLN A 7 -6.34 2.35 -1.61
C GLN A 7 -6.20 2.17 -3.11
N ILE A 8 -6.50 0.96 -3.56
CA ILE A 8 -6.70 0.60 -4.95
C ILE A 8 -8.20 0.66 -5.21
N GLU A 9 -8.68 1.74 -5.85
CA GLU A 9 -10.07 1.77 -6.33
C GLU A 9 -10.20 0.80 -7.51
N ARG A 10 -9.34 0.94 -8.53
CA ARG A 10 -9.30 0.06 -9.70
C ARG A 10 -7.87 0.00 -10.26
N TYR A 11 -7.28 -1.19 -10.28
CA TYR A 11 -5.94 -1.41 -10.83
C TYR A 11 -5.69 -2.89 -11.12
N GLY A 12 -5.37 -3.24 -12.36
CA GLY A 12 -5.21 -4.63 -12.78
C GLY A 12 -6.47 -5.43 -12.47
N ALA A 13 -6.34 -6.56 -11.79
CA ALA A 13 -7.47 -7.37 -11.33
C ALA A 13 -8.00 -6.97 -9.93
N ILE A 14 -7.43 -5.94 -9.28
CA ILE A 14 -7.82 -5.52 -7.94
C ILE A 14 -8.80 -4.35 -8.03
N LYS A 15 -9.88 -4.45 -7.26
CA LYS A 15 -10.89 -3.41 -7.08
C LYS A 15 -11.18 -3.22 -5.59
N ASP A 16 -11.43 -1.97 -5.19
CA ASP A 16 -11.90 -1.57 -3.87
C ASP A 16 -11.10 -2.20 -2.70
N ARG A 17 -9.78 -2.07 -2.76
CA ARG A 17 -8.87 -2.63 -1.74
C ARG A 17 -8.11 -1.55 -0.99
N THR A 18 -8.25 -1.54 0.32
CA THR A 18 -7.52 -0.64 1.23
C THR A 18 -6.52 -1.39 2.08
N VAL A 19 -5.34 -0.79 2.27
CA VAL A 19 -4.28 -1.25 3.17
C VAL A 19 -3.92 -0.08 4.09
N VAL A 20 -4.08 -0.29 5.40
CA VAL A 20 -3.68 0.68 6.42
C VAL A 20 -2.31 0.29 6.98
N PHE A 21 -1.44 1.27 7.15
CA PHE A 21 -0.08 1.09 7.64
C PHE A 21 0.05 1.73 9.01
N ASP A 22 0.67 1.01 9.95
CA ASP A 22 0.98 1.58 11.25
C ASP A 22 2.13 2.60 11.10
N PRO A 23 1.92 3.89 11.44
CA PRO A 23 2.95 4.93 11.31
C PRO A 23 4.16 4.70 12.22
N GLN A 24 4.04 3.86 13.25
CA GLN A 24 5.13 3.50 14.16
C GLN A 24 5.98 2.35 13.61
N CYS A 25 5.49 1.59 12.63
CA CYS A 25 6.26 0.52 12.02
C CYS A 25 7.29 1.07 11.01
N GLY A 26 8.57 0.73 11.22
CA GLY A 26 9.64 1.01 10.25
C GLY A 26 9.68 0.04 9.07
N LEU A 27 9.06 -1.14 9.20
CA LEU A 27 8.98 -2.17 8.17
C LEU A 27 7.60 -2.82 8.19
N VAL A 28 6.95 -2.86 7.03
CA VAL A 28 5.65 -3.52 6.84
C VAL A 28 5.84 -4.70 5.90
N VAL A 29 5.43 -5.89 6.33
CA VAL A 29 5.53 -7.13 5.56
C VAL A 29 4.14 -7.52 5.08
N VAL A 30 3.94 -7.50 3.76
CA VAL A 30 2.69 -8.00 3.15
C VAL A 30 2.91 -9.46 2.74
N TYR A 31 2.28 -10.39 3.45
CA TYR A 31 2.38 -11.84 3.19
C TYR A 31 1.01 -12.47 2.89
N GLY A 32 1.02 -13.66 2.31
CA GLY A 32 -0.17 -14.39 1.87
C GLY A 32 0.17 -15.44 0.81
N PRO A 33 -0.78 -16.30 0.41
CA PRO A 33 -0.63 -17.12 -0.80
C PRO A 33 -0.14 -16.29 -2.01
N ASN A 34 0.70 -16.89 -2.85
CA ASN A 34 0.97 -16.34 -4.18
C ASN A 34 -0.38 -16.27 -4.91
N GLU A 35 -0.62 -15.21 -5.72
CA GLU A 35 -1.88 -14.90 -6.44
C GLU A 35 -2.84 -13.92 -5.75
N ILE A 36 -2.65 -13.55 -4.48
CA ILE A 36 -3.50 -12.55 -3.79
C ILE A 36 -3.16 -11.09 -4.17
N GLY A 37 -2.48 -10.88 -5.30
CA GLY A 37 -2.22 -9.53 -5.80
C GLY A 37 -1.13 -8.75 -5.04
N LYS A 38 -0.20 -9.43 -4.35
CA LYS A 38 0.96 -8.77 -3.70
C LYS A 38 1.87 -8.05 -4.69
N SER A 39 2.21 -8.71 -5.80
CA SER A 39 2.97 -8.08 -6.88
C SER A 39 2.17 -6.92 -7.50
N THR A 40 0.85 -7.07 -7.62
CA THR A 40 -0.04 -6.03 -8.12
C THR A 40 -0.08 -4.82 -7.16
N LEU A 41 -0.10 -5.04 -5.84
CA LEU A 41 -0.02 -3.99 -4.84
C LEU A 41 1.33 -3.25 -4.92
N LEU A 42 2.43 -3.99 -5.06
CA LEU A 42 3.75 -3.37 -5.24
C LEU A 42 3.80 -2.52 -6.52
N SER A 43 3.29 -3.04 -7.64
CA SER A 43 3.18 -2.28 -8.88
C SER A 43 2.30 -1.05 -8.70
N ALA A 44 1.17 -1.15 -8.01
CA ALA A 44 0.27 -0.03 -7.74
C ALA A 44 0.95 1.05 -6.89
N VAL A 45 1.67 0.68 -5.83
CA VAL A 45 2.42 1.64 -5.00
C VAL A 45 3.52 2.31 -5.83
N SER A 46 4.23 1.54 -6.66
CA SER A 46 5.25 2.07 -7.56
C SER A 46 4.65 3.05 -8.60
N ASP A 47 3.54 2.68 -9.23
CA ASP A 47 2.79 3.51 -10.19
C ASP A 47 2.23 4.77 -9.52
N PHE A 48 1.81 4.67 -8.26
CA PHE A 48 1.36 5.83 -7.49
C PHE A 48 2.50 6.82 -7.22
N CYS A 49 3.68 6.34 -6.84
CA CYS A 49 4.83 7.21 -6.56
C CYS A 49 5.39 7.86 -7.84
N PHE A 50 5.58 7.07 -8.90
CA PHE A 50 6.36 7.49 -10.07
C PHE A 50 5.53 7.75 -11.33
N GLY A 51 4.23 7.51 -11.27
CA GLY A 51 3.34 7.61 -12.43
C GLY A 51 3.03 6.25 -13.05
N VAL A 52 1.82 6.15 -13.61
CA VAL A 52 1.35 4.98 -14.35
C VAL A 52 1.90 5.05 -15.76
N PRO A 53 2.69 4.08 -16.23
CA PRO A 53 3.27 4.11 -17.57
C PRO A 53 2.19 3.94 -18.65
N ASN A 54 2.43 4.50 -19.83
CA ASN A 54 1.48 4.44 -20.95
C ASN A 54 1.15 3.00 -21.36
N ASN A 55 2.15 2.12 -21.32
CA ASN A 55 2.04 0.68 -21.63
C ASN A 55 1.80 -0.19 -20.38
N SER A 56 1.26 0.37 -19.29
CA SER A 56 0.98 -0.39 -18.06
C SER A 56 0.09 -1.62 -18.38
N PRO A 57 0.45 -2.85 -17.96
CA PRO A 57 -0.40 -4.02 -18.20
C PRO A 57 -1.67 -4.02 -17.33
N HIS A 58 -1.77 -3.08 -16.37
CA HIS A 58 -2.80 -3.06 -15.34
C HIS A 58 -4.10 -2.36 -15.75
N GLY A 59 -4.26 -2.01 -17.03
CA GLY A 59 -5.52 -1.48 -17.59
C GLY A 59 -6.39 -2.53 -18.29
N SER A 60 -5.94 -3.79 -18.39
CA SER A 60 -6.62 -4.80 -19.21
C SER A 60 -8.01 -5.20 -18.72
N VAL A 61 -8.24 -5.18 -17.40
CA VAL A 61 -9.51 -5.64 -16.79
C VAL A 61 -10.56 -4.52 -16.72
N PHE A 62 -10.16 -3.33 -16.26
CA PHE A 62 -11.09 -2.22 -16.02
C PHE A 62 -11.04 -1.12 -17.09
N GLY A 63 -10.12 -1.22 -18.05
CA GLY A 63 -9.78 -0.14 -18.97
C GLY A 63 -8.72 0.79 -18.39
N TYR A 64 -7.95 1.41 -19.28
CA TYR A 64 -6.84 2.28 -18.91
C TYR A 64 -7.26 3.56 -18.18
N ASP A 65 -8.41 4.13 -18.57
CA ASP A 65 -8.95 5.37 -17.98
C ASP A 65 -9.59 5.13 -16.61
N ALA A 66 -9.90 3.87 -16.29
CA ALA A 66 -10.44 3.50 -15.00
C ALA A 66 -9.35 3.32 -13.93
N ILE A 67 -8.06 3.34 -14.29
CA ILE A 67 -6.97 3.17 -13.32
C ILE A 67 -6.99 4.30 -12.31
N GLN A 68 -7.12 3.91 -11.04
CA GLN A 68 -7.33 4.87 -9.98
C GLN A 68 -6.80 4.35 -8.65
N LEU A 69 -5.87 5.13 -8.10
CA LEU A 69 -5.14 4.85 -6.86
C LEU A 69 -5.30 6.03 -5.91
N ARG A 70 -5.32 5.76 -4.60
CA ARG A 70 -5.24 6.79 -3.56
C ARG A 70 -4.22 6.42 -2.50
N ALA A 71 -3.61 7.43 -1.91
CA ALA A 71 -2.76 7.25 -0.76
C ALA A 71 -2.90 8.43 0.21
N ARG A 72 -2.83 8.11 1.50
CA ARG A 72 -2.59 9.08 2.55
C ARG A 72 -1.15 8.96 2.99
N LEU A 73 -0.42 10.06 2.89
CA LEU A 73 1.01 10.16 3.14
C LEU A 73 1.26 11.10 4.31
N ARG A 74 2.30 10.83 5.09
CA ARG A 74 2.86 11.77 6.06
C ARG A 74 4.25 12.21 5.62
N LEU A 75 4.44 13.50 5.49
CA LEU A 75 5.72 14.12 5.15
C LEU A 75 6.66 14.17 6.36
N SER A 76 7.92 14.54 6.13
CA SER A 76 8.93 14.63 7.19
C SER A 76 8.70 15.80 8.15
N ASP A 77 8.07 16.87 7.69
CA ASP A 77 7.62 18.02 8.49
C ASP A 77 6.37 17.71 9.33
N GLY A 78 5.78 16.53 9.16
CA GLY A 78 4.58 16.09 9.86
C GLY A 78 3.27 16.39 9.12
N ALA A 79 3.30 17.13 8.00
CA ALA A 79 2.12 17.38 7.19
C ALA A 79 1.58 16.09 6.57
N GLU A 80 0.25 16.01 6.43
CA GLU A 80 -0.41 14.89 5.78
C GLU A 80 -0.95 15.29 4.40
N LEU A 81 -0.78 14.40 3.42
CA LEU A 81 -1.28 14.58 2.07
C LEU A 81 -2.20 13.41 1.72
N ASN A 82 -3.44 13.72 1.34
CA ASN A 82 -4.33 12.77 0.69
C ASN A 82 -4.27 13.03 -0.82
N LEU A 83 -3.80 12.03 -1.54
CA LEU A 83 -3.54 12.14 -2.96
C LEU A 83 -4.23 11.01 -3.71
N ARG A 84 -4.73 11.35 -4.89
CA ARG A 84 -5.31 10.42 -5.83
C ARG A 84 -4.51 10.48 -7.12
N ARG A 85 -4.19 9.31 -7.69
CA ARG A 85 -3.55 9.20 -9.00
C ARG A 85 -4.45 8.48 -9.99
N ARG A 86 -4.65 9.10 -11.16
CA ARG A 86 -5.21 8.48 -12.37
C ARG A 86 -4.12 8.22 -13.41
N LYS A 87 -4.38 7.38 -14.41
CA LYS A 87 -3.51 7.30 -15.59
C LYS A 87 -3.70 8.55 -16.47
N GLY A 88 -2.61 9.05 -17.07
CA GLY A 88 -2.65 10.19 -17.99
C GLY A 88 -1.26 10.76 -18.27
N ARG A 89 -1.16 11.68 -19.23
CA ARG A 89 0.12 12.33 -19.62
C ARG A 89 0.45 13.60 -18.83
N GLY A 90 -0.54 14.21 -18.18
CA GLY A 90 -0.36 15.41 -17.35
C GLY A 90 -1.50 15.54 -16.36
N LYS A 91 -1.24 16.22 -15.23
CA LYS A 91 -2.24 16.44 -14.16
C LYS A 91 -2.91 15.14 -13.70
N THR A 92 -2.06 14.16 -13.38
CA THR A 92 -2.48 12.81 -12.96
C THR A 92 -2.65 12.67 -11.47
N LEU A 93 -1.98 13.51 -10.69
CA LEU A 93 -2.15 13.62 -9.24
C LEU A 93 -3.17 14.70 -8.93
N THR A 94 -4.09 14.37 -8.02
CA THR A 94 -5.05 15.32 -7.47
C THR A 94 -5.10 15.18 -5.96
N ASP A 95 -5.40 16.26 -5.24
CA ASP A 95 -5.74 16.20 -3.83
C ASP A 95 -7.23 15.82 -3.62
N ASP A 96 -7.66 15.77 -2.36
CA ASP A 96 -9.06 15.54 -1.99
C ASP A 96 -9.98 16.70 -2.39
N ALA A 97 -9.47 17.93 -2.55
CA ALA A 97 -10.23 19.08 -3.01
C ALA A 97 -10.40 19.11 -4.54
N GLY A 98 -9.81 18.14 -5.26
CA GLY A 98 -9.83 18.06 -6.72
C GLY A 98 -8.80 18.97 -7.41
N GLY A 99 -7.95 19.64 -6.64
CA GLY A 99 -6.82 20.40 -7.13
C GLY A 99 -5.80 19.48 -7.78
N SER A 100 -5.38 19.79 -9.00
CA SER A 100 -4.30 19.05 -9.66
C SER A 100 -2.98 19.38 -9.00
N LEU A 101 -2.24 18.37 -8.58
CA LEU A 101 -0.87 18.49 -8.12
C LEU A 101 0.09 18.10 -9.24
N ASP A 102 1.23 18.78 -9.24
CA ASP A 102 2.34 18.42 -10.11
C ASP A 102 3.14 17.25 -9.53
N GLN A 103 3.75 16.47 -10.41
CA GLN A 103 4.60 15.34 -10.04
C GLN A 103 5.75 15.79 -9.13
N ASP A 104 6.26 17.01 -9.31
CA ASP A 104 7.33 17.60 -8.50
C ASP A 104 6.96 17.76 -7.02
N ALA A 105 5.68 17.97 -6.70
CA ALA A 105 5.24 18.04 -5.30
C ALA A 105 5.44 16.69 -4.60
N LEU A 106 5.08 15.60 -5.26
CA LEU A 106 5.32 14.25 -4.75
C LEU A 106 6.82 13.89 -4.82
N GLY A 107 7.53 14.35 -5.85
CA GLY A 107 8.97 14.18 -6.00
C GLY A 107 9.77 14.75 -4.83
N ARG A 108 9.41 15.96 -4.35
CA ARG A 108 10.03 16.54 -3.14
C ARG A 108 9.85 15.65 -1.90
N ALA A 109 8.69 15.02 -1.75
CA ALA A 109 8.43 14.09 -0.63
C ALA A 109 9.21 12.77 -0.75
N LEU A 110 9.42 12.28 -1.97
CA LEU A 110 10.18 11.07 -2.28
C LEU A 110 11.71 11.30 -2.24
N GLY A 111 12.15 12.55 -2.39
CA GLY A 111 13.56 12.93 -2.50
C GLY A 111 14.21 12.39 -3.78
N ALA A 112 15.51 12.08 -3.71
CA ALA A 112 16.28 11.52 -4.83
C ALA A 112 15.99 10.03 -5.12
N THR A 113 14.78 9.55 -4.81
CA THR A 113 14.41 8.14 -5.01
C THR A 113 13.83 7.98 -6.41
N THR A 114 14.47 7.17 -7.25
CA THR A 114 13.90 6.77 -8.54
C THR A 114 13.07 5.50 -8.41
N ARG A 115 12.32 5.17 -9.46
CA ARG A 115 11.53 3.95 -9.53
C ARG A 115 12.42 2.70 -9.40
N GLU A 116 13.55 2.69 -10.10
CA GLU A 116 14.51 1.59 -10.10
C GLU A 116 15.10 1.41 -8.70
N ARG A 117 15.45 2.52 -8.03
CA ARG A 117 15.97 2.49 -6.66
C ARG A 117 14.91 2.02 -5.67
N PHE A 118 13.66 2.46 -5.81
CA PHE A 118 12.56 1.98 -4.98
C PHE A 118 12.38 0.46 -5.12
N LEU A 119 12.39 -0.06 -6.35
CA LEU A 119 12.22 -1.48 -6.62
C LEU A 119 13.43 -2.32 -6.20
N SER A 120 14.65 -1.79 -6.24
CA SER A 120 15.86 -2.52 -5.80
C SER A 120 15.89 -2.78 -4.29
N HIS A 121 15.19 -1.95 -3.50
CA HIS A 121 15.02 -2.18 -2.06
C HIS A 121 13.99 -3.27 -1.74
N ILE A 122 13.20 -3.71 -2.71
CA ILE A 122 12.25 -4.80 -2.50
C ILE A 122 12.98 -6.14 -2.62
N PRO A 123 12.98 -6.96 -1.56
CA PRO A 123 13.64 -8.26 -1.60
C PRO A 123 13.04 -9.15 -2.69
N THR A 124 13.88 -9.62 -3.61
CA THR A 124 13.47 -10.72 -4.50
C THR A 124 13.37 -12.00 -3.66
N PRO A 125 12.23 -12.70 -3.70
CA PRO A 125 12.06 -13.91 -2.90
C PRO A 125 13.00 -15.01 -3.40
N ASN A 126 14.09 -15.23 -2.68
CA ASN A 126 15.00 -16.35 -2.94
C ASN A 126 14.41 -17.68 -2.44
N LYS A 127 15.02 -18.80 -2.84
CA LYS A 127 14.54 -20.16 -2.50
C LYS A 127 14.44 -20.39 -0.97
N ALA A 128 15.31 -19.75 -0.18
CA ALA A 128 15.27 -19.84 1.28
C ALA A 128 14.11 -19.03 1.90
N MET A 129 13.82 -17.85 1.36
CA MET A 129 12.74 -16.98 1.81
C MET A 129 11.37 -17.59 1.51
N LYS A 130 11.19 -18.20 0.32
CA LYS A 130 9.99 -18.99 -0.02
C LYS A 130 9.74 -20.13 0.98
N ARG A 131 10.80 -20.76 1.50
CA ARG A 131 10.74 -21.85 2.47
C ARG A 131 10.45 -21.37 3.90
N CYS A 132 10.89 -20.17 4.26
CA CYS A 132 10.54 -19.54 5.54
C CYS A 132 9.09 -19.02 5.55
N TRP A 133 8.60 -18.51 4.42
CA TRP A 133 7.23 -17.99 4.29
C TRP A 133 6.15 -19.07 4.38
N SER A 134 6.44 -20.33 4.06
CA SER A 134 5.52 -21.43 4.34
C SER A 134 5.47 -21.81 5.82
N LYS A 135 6.39 -21.32 6.65
CA LYS A 135 6.57 -21.78 8.04
C LYS A 135 6.42 -20.72 9.13
N ARG A 136 6.35 -19.41 8.83
CA ARG A 136 6.20 -18.37 9.87
C ARG A 136 5.28 -17.22 9.43
N ALA A 137 4.20 -17.03 10.19
CA ALA A 137 3.37 -15.83 10.18
C ALA A 137 4.15 -14.64 10.76
N ALA A 138 4.21 -13.51 10.05
CA ALA A 138 4.90 -12.31 10.51
C ALA A 138 4.09 -11.06 10.13
N CYS A 139 3.67 -10.32 11.16
CA CYS A 139 3.06 -8.98 11.16
C CYS A 139 1.99 -8.71 10.10
N GLN A 140 0.76 -8.89 10.52
CA GLN A 140 -0.47 -8.62 9.78
C GLN A 140 -0.63 -7.10 9.59
N ALA A 141 -0.56 -6.62 8.34
CA ALA A 141 -1.30 -5.42 7.99
C ALA A 141 -2.79 -5.78 8.15
N LEU A 142 -3.44 -5.20 9.15
CA LEU A 142 -4.88 -5.34 9.38
C LEU A 142 -5.58 -4.83 8.12
N ILE A 143 -6.14 -5.77 7.35
CA ILE A 143 -7.20 -5.48 6.39
C ILE A 143 -8.48 -5.56 7.23
N PRO A 144 -9.13 -4.44 7.60
CA PRO A 144 -10.38 -4.53 8.34
C PRO A 144 -11.46 -5.13 7.43
N ALA A 145 -11.96 -6.31 7.81
CA ALA A 145 -13.30 -6.71 7.45
C ALA A 145 -14.28 -5.90 8.33
N SER A 146 -15.40 -5.50 7.74
CA SER A 146 -16.45 -4.67 8.30
C SER A 146 -16.92 -5.06 9.72
N THR A 147 -17.11 -4.02 10.54
CA THR A 147 -18.15 -3.80 11.55
C THR A 147 -18.45 -4.90 12.59
N SER A 148 -18.13 -4.64 13.87
CA SER A 148 -19.13 -4.49 14.95
C SER A 148 -18.46 -4.21 16.31
N VAL A 149 -19.18 -3.46 17.14
CA VAL A 149 -18.83 -2.87 18.44
C VAL A 149 -18.85 -3.89 19.57
N ALA A 150 -17.93 -3.81 20.53
CA ALA A 150 -18.19 -4.19 21.94
C ALA A 150 -17.15 -3.59 22.91
N HIS A 151 -17.64 -3.27 24.11
CA HIS A 151 -17.13 -2.36 25.13
C HIS A 151 -16.06 -2.93 26.11
N SER A 152 -15.23 -2.00 26.61
CA SER A 152 -14.60 -1.80 27.95
C SER A 152 -13.90 -2.93 28.76
N SER A 153 -12.57 -2.73 28.95
CA SER A 153 -11.67 -2.76 30.15
C SER A 153 -12.18 -3.24 31.54
N PRO A 154 -11.31 -3.59 32.55
CA PRO A 154 -9.88 -3.26 32.71
C PRO A 154 -8.92 -4.37 33.26
N HIS A 155 -7.61 -4.05 33.21
CA HIS A 155 -6.47 -4.59 33.99
C HIS A 155 -5.89 -5.98 33.66
N CYS A 156 -4.75 -5.99 32.95
CA CYS A 156 -3.57 -6.75 33.38
C CYS A 156 -2.28 -6.24 32.70
N ARG A 157 -1.32 -5.76 33.50
CA ARG A 157 0.05 -5.41 33.06
C ARG A 157 0.84 -6.67 32.69
N ALA A 158 1.82 -6.45 31.80
CA ALA A 158 2.96 -7.30 31.43
C ALA A 158 2.73 -8.47 30.45
N ASN A 159 2.84 -8.10 29.16
CA ASN A 159 3.81 -8.61 28.18
C ASN A 159 3.75 -10.09 27.74
N ARG A 160 3.57 -10.27 26.41
CA ARG A 160 3.57 -11.51 25.61
C ARG A 160 2.45 -12.51 25.92
N LYS A 161 1.33 -12.44 25.18
CA LYS A 161 0.47 -13.61 24.94
C LYS A 161 0.06 -13.72 23.46
N ARG A 162 0.46 -14.83 22.85
CA ARG A 162 -0.03 -15.33 21.56
C ARG A 162 -1.47 -15.80 21.76
N ALA A 163 -2.40 -15.31 20.94
CA ALA A 163 -3.74 -15.87 20.82
C ALA A 163 -3.80 -16.69 19.52
N HIS A 164 -4.05 -17.99 19.66
CA HIS A 164 -4.37 -18.88 18.55
C HIS A 164 -5.89 -19.02 18.49
N LEU A 165 -6.52 -18.63 17.37
CA LEU A 165 -7.89 -19.04 17.06
C LEU A 165 -7.86 -19.93 15.82
N ARG A 166 -8.37 -21.16 15.97
CA ARG A 166 -8.57 -22.10 14.86
C ARG A 166 -9.83 -21.71 14.10
N PHE A 167 -9.75 -21.66 12.78
CA PHE A 167 -10.91 -21.59 11.89
C PHE A 167 -11.47 -23.00 11.66
N ARG A 168 -12.80 -23.15 11.72
CA ARG A 168 -13.54 -24.15 10.96
C ARG A 168 -13.87 -23.54 9.61
#